data_AF-A0A971W4D5-F1
#
_entry.id   AF-A0A971W4D5-F1
#
_cell.length_a   1.000
_cell.length_b   1.000
_cell.length_c   1.000
_cell.angle_alpha   90.00
_cell.angle_beta   90.00
_cell.angle_gamma   90.00
#
_symmetry.space_group_name_H-M   'P 1'
#
loop_
_entity.id
_entity.type
_entity.pdbx_description
1 polymer ?
#
loop_
_entity_poly.entity_id
_entity_poly.type
_entity_poly.pdbx_seq_one_letter_code
_entity_poly.pdbx_strand_id
1 'polypeptide(L)'
;MYRIQQLVNILLQMVVSIYEVLQSVKSFEELEERVQRITQRMTAELIQIAVEEIDERLGNERDKKQLTNIGKRKRTLVTTAGEIS
;
A
#
# COMPACT_ATOMS: atom_id res chain seq x y z
N MET A 1 -14.60 5.94 -7.69
CA MET A 1 -15.33 4.73 -7.22
C MET A 1 -14.37 3.56 -6.96
N TYR A 2 -13.45 3.26 -7.89
CA TYR A 2 -12.45 2.19 -7.74
C TYR A 2 -11.50 2.37 -6.53
N ARG A 3 -10.97 3.58 -6.29
CA ARG A 3 -10.06 3.87 -5.16
C ARG A 3 -10.68 3.61 -3.78
N ILE A 4 -11.93 4.02 -3.57
CA ILE A 4 -12.64 3.77 -2.29
C ILE A 4 -12.80 2.26 -2.07
N GLN A 5 -13.13 1.50 -3.12
CA GLN A 5 -13.21 0.05 -3.03
C GLN A 5 -11.85 -0.58 -2.71
N GLN A 6 -10.75 -0.11 -3.31
CA GLN A 6 -9.40 -0.56 -2.97
C GLN A 6 -9.06 -0.30 -1.49
N LEU A 7 -9.35 0.90 -0.99
CA LEU A 7 -9.11 1.25 0.42
C LEU A 7 -9.94 0.40 1.38
N VAL A 8 -11.21 0.17 1.06
CA VAL A 8 -12.09 -0.71 1.86
C VAL A 8 -11.56 -2.15 1.85
N ASN A 9 -11.08 -2.65 0.71
CA ASN A 9 -10.51 -4.00 0.62
C ASN A 9 -9.25 -4.13 1.49
N ILE A 10 -8.34 -3.16 1.46
CA ILE A 10 -7.15 -3.15 2.33
C ILE A 10 -7.56 -3.18 3.81
N LEU A 11 -8.54 -2.35 4.20
CA LEU A 11 -9.04 -2.31 5.57
C LEU A 11 -9.62 -3.67 5.99
N LEU A 12 -10.47 -4.27 5.16
CA LEU A 12 -11.08 -5.57 5.43
C LEU A 12 -10.02 -6.67 5.53
N GLN A 13 -9.04 -6.69 4.63
CA GLN A 13 -7.92 -7.63 4.67
C GLN A 13 -7.07 -7.46 5.95
N MET A 14 -6.83 -6.23 6.38
CA MET A 14 -6.14 -5.96 7.64
C MET A 14 -6.92 -6.55 8.82
N VAL A 15 -8.22 -6.28 8.92
CA VAL A 15 -9.07 -6.77 10.02
C VAL A 15 -9.11 -8.31 10.05
N VAL A 16 -9.32 -8.96 8.90
CA VAL A 16 -9.34 -10.42 8.79
C VAL A 16 -7.99 -11.00 9.21
N SER A 17 -6.89 -10.45 8.69
CA SER A 17 -5.54 -10.94 8.99
C SER A 17 -5.21 -10.81 10.49
N ILE A 18 -5.56 -9.69 11.12
CA ILE A 18 -5.34 -9.48 12.56
C ILE A 18 -6.18 -10.46 13.37
N TYR A 19 -7.45 -10.66 12.99
CA TYR A 19 -8.33 -11.60 13.67
C TYR A 19 -7.77 -13.04 13.63
N GLU A 20 -7.27 -13.48 12.46
CA GLU A 20 -6.62 -14.80 12.30
C GLU A 20 -5.35 -14.94 13.15
N VAL A 21 -4.55 -13.87 13.27
CA VAL A 21 -3.38 -13.86 14.15
C VAL A 21 -3.81 -14.06 15.59
N LEU A 22 -4.79 -13.29 16.07
CA LEU A 22 -5.28 -13.37 17.45
C LEU A 22 -5.79 -14.77 17.83
N GLN A 23 -6.31 -15.54 16.87
CA GLN A 23 -6.76 -16.91 17.12
C GLN A 23 -5.66 -17.97 17.15
N SER A 24 -4.49 -17.68 16.57
CA SER A 24 -3.47 -18.71 16.29
C SER A 24 -2.17 -18.57 17.06
N VAL A 25 -1.86 -17.38 17.57
CA VAL A 25 -0.60 -17.10 18.28
C VAL A 25 -0.50 -17.80 19.63
N LYS A 26 0.72 -18.22 19.98
CA LYS A 26 1.00 -18.91 21.25
C LYS A 26 1.78 -18.07 22.26
N SER A 27 2.28 -16.91 21.84
CA SER A 27 3.00 -15.97 22.69
C SER A 27 2.77 -14.53 22.26
N PHE A 28 3.05 -13.59 23.16
CA PHE A 28 3.00 -12.16 22.85
C PHE A 28 4.08 -11.74 21.84
N GLU A 29 5.24 -12.40 21.84
CA GLU A 29 6.31 -12.16 20.86
C GLU A 29 5.83 -12.51 19.44
N GLU A 30 5.18 -13.67 19.26
CA GLU A 30 4.62 -14.08 17.97
C GLU A 30 3.50 -13.14 17.52
N LEU A 31 2.67 -12.66 18.47
CA LEU A 31 1.63 -11.67 18.20
C LEU A 31 2.24 -10.36 17.68
N GLU A 32 3.24 -9.83 18.37
CA GLU A 32 3.91 -8.59 17.99
C GLU A 32 4.51 -8.69 16.59
N GLU A 33 5.28 -9.74 16.32
CA GLU A 33 5.92 -9.94 15.02
C GLU A 33 4.88 -10.04 13.88
N ARG A 34 3.83 -10.85 14.07
CA ARG A 34 2.84 -11.08 13.02
C ARG A 34 1.97 -9.85 12.76
N VAL A 35 1.58 -9.12 13.81
CA VAL A 35 0.85 -7.86 13.67
C VAL A 35 1.72 -6.83 12.96
N GLN A 36 2.99 -6.68 13.34
CA GLN A 36 3.92 -5.77 12.67
C GLN A 36 4.02 -6.08 11.17
N ARG A 37 4.20 -7.35 10.79
CA ARG A 37 4.27 -7.77 9.38
C ARG A 37 2.99 -7.47 8.60
N ILE A 38 1.82 -7.61 9.21
CA ILE A 38 0.54 -7.23 8.60
C ILE A 38 0.49 -5.72 8.38
N THR A 39 0.78 -4.93 9.42
CA THR A 39 0.76 -3.47 9.33
C THR A 39 1.72 -2.93 8.27
N GLN A 40 2.93 -3.49 8.19
CA GLN A 40 3.92 -3.15 7.17
C GLN A 40 3.39 -3.38 5.76
N ARG A 41 2.84 -4.58 5.49
CA ARG A 41 2.28 -4.92 4.18
C ARG A 41 1.13 -4.00 3.77
N MET A 42 0.19 -3.74 4.67
CA MET A 42 -0.95 -2.87 4.39
C MET A 42 -0.49 -1.42 4.15
N THR A 43 0.54 -0.98 4.87
CA THR A 43 1.15 0.34 4.66
C THR A 43 1.82 0.43 3.30
N ALA A 44 2.53 -0.61 2.85
CA ALA A 44 3.12 -0.69 1.52
C ALA A 44 2.05 -0.57 0.41
N GLU A 45 0.93 -1.28 0.54
CA GLU A 45 -0.20 -1.21 -0.40
C GLU A 45 -0.84 0.20 -0.44
N LEU A 46 -1.01 0.84 0.73
CA LEU A 46 -1.53 2.21 0.80
C LEU A 46 -0.60 3.22 0.13
N ILE A 47 0.72 3.09 0.35
CA ILE A 47 1.72 3.94 -0.30
C ILE A 47 1.66 3.74 -1.82
N GLN A 48 1.52 2.51 -2.30
CA GLN A 48 1.39 2.22 -3.73
C GLN A 48 0.17 2.94 -4.33
N ILE A 49 -1.01 2.85 -3.69
CA ILE A 49 -2.21 3.55 -4.14
C ILE A 49 -1.99 5.07 -4.17
N ALA A 50 -1.35 5.61 -3.14
CA ALA A 50 -1.07 7.05 -3.06
C ALA A 50 -0.13 7.52 -4.18
N VAL A 51 0.93 6.78 -4.46
CA VAL A 51 1.88 7.10 -5.55
C VAL A 51 1.20 7.00 -6.91
N GLU A 52 0.36 5.99 -7.14
CA GLU A 52 -0.40 5.87 -8.38
C GLU A 52 -1.36 7.05 -8.61
N GLU A 53 -2.00 7.53 -7.54
CA GLU A 53 -2.89 8.69 -7.61
C GLU A 53 -2.12 9.99 -7.88
N ILE A 54 -0.94 10.15 -7.25
CA ILE A 54 -0.04 11.28 -7.52
C ILE A 54 0.41 11.26 -8.99
N ASP A 55 0.80 10.10 -9.51
CA ASP A 55 1.20 9.93 -10.92
C ASP A 55 0.07 10.31 -11.88
N GLU A 56 -1.15 9.85 -11.61
CA GLU A 56 -2.33 10.18 -12.42
C GLU A 56 -2.62 11.68 -12.39
N ARG A 57 -2.59 12.29 -11.21
CA ARG A 57 -2.79 13.73 -11.04
C ARG A 57 -1.73 14.55 -11.77
N LEU A 58 -0.45 14.24 -11.57
CA LEU A 58 0.67 14.90 -12.26
C LEU A 58 0.57 14.71 -13.78
N GLY A 59 0.18 13.52 -14.23
CA GLY A 59 -0.09 13.24 -15.63
C GLY A 59 -1.17 14.17 -16.20
N ASN A 60 -2.26 14.39 -15.46
CA ASN A 60 -3.38 15.21 -15.91
C ASN A 60 -3.10 16.72 -15.86
N GLU A 61 -2.41 17.17 -14.81
CA GLU A 61 -2.10 18.58 -14.53
C GLU A 61 -0.88 19.11 -15.30
N ARG A 62 -0.10 18.24 -15.96
CA ARG A 62 1.09 18.66 -16.72
C ARG A 62 0.74 19.70 -17.80
N ASP A 63 1.68 20.62 -18.05
CA ASP A 63 1.62 21.46 -19.24
C ASP A 63 1.80 20.62 -20.51
N LYS A 64 0.69 20.31 -21.18
CA LYS A 64 0.68 19.45 -22.39
C LYS A 64 1.42 20.07 -23.58
N LYS A 65 1.72 21.37 -23.55
CA LYS A 65 2.48 22.05 -24.62
C LYS A 65 3.99 21.85 -24.46
N GLN A 66 4.47 21.69 -23.24
CA GLN A 66 5.90 21.56 -22.94
C GLN A 66 6.31 20.17 -22.47
N LEU A 67 5.39 19.42 -21.85
CA LEU A 67 5.70 18.16 -21.17
C LEU A 67 4.98 16.98 -21.82
N THR A 68 5.79 16.08 -22.36
CA THR A 68 5.33 14.78 -22.87
C THR A 68 5.31 13.75 -21.74
N ASN A 69 4.22 13.01 -21.60
CA ASN A 69 4.15 11.89 -20.67
C ASN A 69 4.86 10.68 -21.29
N ILE A 70 5.94 10.23 -20.68
CA ILE A 70 6.77 9.09 -21.14
C ILE A 70 6.34 7.74 -20.54
N GLY A 71 5.20 7.70 -19.85
CA GLY A 71 4.71 6.53 -19.14
C GLY A 71 5.34 6.34 -17.77
N LYS A 72 5.16 5.15 -17.19
CA LYS A 72 5.64 4.79 -15.85
C LYS A 72 6.97 4.04 -15.92
N ARG A 73 7.88 4.33 -15.00
CA ARG A 73 9.11 3.57 -14.81
C ARG A 73 8.97 2.70 -13.57
N LYS A 74 9.18 1.38 -13.73
CA LYS A 74 9.23 0.46 -12.59
C LYS A 74 10.37 0.84 -11.65
N ARG A 75 10.06 1.01 -10.37
CA ARG A 75 11.02 1.34 -9.31
C ARG A 75 10.62 0.59 -8.04
N THR A 76 11.62 0.04 -7.36
CA THR A 76 11.44 -0.48 -6.01
C THR A 76 11.78 0.61 -5.01
N LEU A 77 10.83 0.98 -4.17
CA LEU A 77 11.00 1.89 -3.04
C LEU A 77 11.25 1.07 -1.78
N VAL A 78 12.34 1.36 -1.09
CA VAL A 78 12.63 0.79 0.24
C VAL A 78 12.09 1.76 1.28
N THR A 79 11.15 1.29 2.09
CA THR A 79 10.51 2.09 3.15
C THR A 79 10.61 1.38 4.49
N THR A 80 10.23 2.06 5.58
CA THR A 80 10.07 1.43 6.91
C THR A 80 8.96 0.37 6.92
N ALA A 81 8.06 0.40 5.94
CA ALA A 81 7.01 -0.58 5.72
C ALA A 81 7.44 -1.77 4.83
N GLY A 82 8.68 -1.78 4.35
CA GLY A 82 9.22 -2.80 3.45
C GLY A 82 9.44 -2.30 2.02
N GLU A 83 9.63 -3.24 1.10
CA GLU A 83 9.84 -2.99 -0.33
C GLU A 83 8.51 -2.83 -1.07
N ILE A 84 8.39 -1.79 -1.88
CA ILE A 84 7.21 -1.46 -2.71
C ILE A 84 7.68 -1.39 -4.15
N SER A 85 7.05 -2.08 -5.11
CA SER A 85 7.54 -2.22 -6.50
C SER A 85 6.52 -1.89 -7.58
#